data_AF-A0A7C3PNV4-F1
#
_entry.id   AF-A0A7C3PNV4-F1
#
_cell.length_a   1.000
_cell.length_b   1.000
_cell.length_c   1.000
_cell.angle_alpha   90.00
_cell.angle_beta   90.00
_cell.angle_gamma   90.00
#
_symmetry.space_group_name_H-M   'P 1'
#
loop_
_entity.id
_entity.type
_entity.pdbx_description
1 polymer ?
#
loop_
_entity_poly.entity_id
_entity_poly.type
_entity_poly.pdbx_seq_one_letter_code
_entity_poly.pdbx_strand_id
1 'polypeptide(L)'
;MEPTSKFILPGILFLFTLTFGFWLSRLGKPYNGLVFNIHKLVALAAVVFAAIRIYNLLKGADIQPVVVTLAVVCVLCVIALFATGAFMSIGNLPHAPLLTVHKVALVVLSFSAVGMVYFLIAKPQ
;
A
#
# COMPACT_ATOMS: atom_id res chain seq x y z
N MET A 1 13.83 -18.14 -10.57
CA MET A 1 12.62 -17.82 -9.76
C MET A 1 11.73 -16.94 -10.61
N GLU A 2 10.49 -17.38 -10.88
CA GLU A 2 9.48 -16.61 -11.61
C GLU A 2 9.36 -15.17 -11.05
N PRO A 3 9.25 -14.12 -11.88
CA PRO A 3 9.17 -12.73 -11.43
C PRO A 3 8.09 -12.51 -10.36
N THR A 4 6.97 -13.23 -10.48
CA THR A 4 5.82 -13.22 -9.58
C THR A 4 6.16 -13.66 -8.16
N SER A 5 7.06 -14.64 -8.00
CA SER A 5 7.47 -15.14 -6.67
C SER A 5 8.11 -14.05 -5.80
N LYS A 6 8.73 -13.04 -6.42
CA LYS A 6 9.37 -11.91 -5.73
C LYS A 6 8.35 -11.01 -5.03
N PHE A 7 7.07 -11.08 -5.40
CA PHE A 7 5.98 -10.30 -4.83
C PHE A 7 5.16 -11.04 -3.77
N ILE A 8 5.46 -12.31 -3.48
CA ILE A 8 4.75 -13.08 -2.44
C ILE A 8 4.89 -12.39 -1.07
N LEU A 9 6.11 -12.01 -0.67
CA LEU A 9 6.34 -11.36 0.62
C LEU A 9 5.58 -10.03 0.77
N PRO A 10 5.73 -9.02 -0.11
CA PRO A 10 4.96 -7.79 0.01
C PRO A 10 3.44 -8.03 -0.10
N GLY A 11 3.00 -9.02 -0.89
CA GLY A 11 1.60 -9.43 -0.95
C GLY A 11 1.07 -9.95 0.39
N ILE A 12 1.79 -10.86 1.05
CA ILE A 12 1.42 -11.38 2.38
C ILE A 12 1.40 -10.26 3.43
N LEU A 13 2.41 -9.39 3.43
CA LEU A 13 2.45 -8.23 4.35
C LEU A 13 1.28 -7.27 4.09
N PHE A 14 0.90 -7.06 2.84
CA PHE A 14 -0.27 -6.27 2.50
C PHE A 14 -1.57 -6.92 3.02
N LEU A 15 -1.73 -8.23 2.89
CA LEU A 15 -2.88 -8.95 3.45
C LEU A 15 -2.94 -8.81 4.98
N PHE A 16 -1.81 -8.97 5.69
CA PHE A 16 -1.78 -8.73 7.13
C PHE A 16 -2.14 -7.28 7.48
N THR A 17 -1.66 -6.30 6.69
CA THR A 17 -2.03 -4.89 6.87
C THR A 17 -3.55 -4.71 6.82
N LEU A 18 -4.24 -5.34 5.86
CA LEU A 18 -5.70 -5.33 5.76
C LEU A 18 -6.37 -5.97 6.97
N THR A 19 -5.90 -7.14 7.41
CA THR A 19 -6.44 -7.85 8.57
C THR A 19 -6.36 -7.00 9.83
N PHE A 20 -5.19 -6.40 10.10
CA PHE A 20 -5.03 -5.51 11.27
C PHE A 20 -5.82 -4.22 11.14
N GLY A 21 -5.93 -3.63 9.93
CA GLY A 21 -6.73 -2.43 9.70
C GLY A 21 -8.23 -2.67 9.93
N PHE A 22 -8.73 -3.82 9.48
CA PHE A 22 -10.11 -4.23 9.72
C PHE A 22 -10.36 -4.55 11.20
N TRP A 23 -9.42 -5.23 11.86
CA TRP A 23 -9.51 -5.49 13.30
C TRP A 23 -9.54 -4.18 14.10
N LEU A 24 -8.67 -3.23 13.76
CA LEU A 24 -8.66 -1.91 14.38
C LEU A 24 -9.98 -1.14 14.18
N SER A 25 -10.57 -1.26 12.99
CA SER A 25 -11.88 -0.65 12.69
C SER A 25 -13.01 -1.20 13.56
N ARG A 26 -12.93 -2.48 13.96
CA ARG A 26 -13.91 -3.11 14.85
C ARG A 26 -13.72 -2.73 16.32
N LEU A 27 -12.49 -2.49 16.76
CA LEU A 27 -12.19 -2.09 18.15
C LEU A 27 -12.66 -0.66 18.45
N GLY A 28 -12.79 0.19 17.42
CA GLY A 28 -13.23 1.58 17.58
C GLY A 28 -12.17 2.46 18.25
N LYS A 29 -12.59 3.66 18.65
CA LYS A 29 -11.73 4.63 19.37
C LYS A 29 -11.98 4.53 20.89
N PRO A 30 -10.93 4.73 21.72
CA PRO A 30 -9.55 4.98 21.36
C PRO A 30 -8.90 3.72 20.76
N TYR A 31 -8.05 3.91 19.75
CA TYR A 31 -7.42 2.79 19.06
C TYR A 31 -6.51 2.00 20.01
N ASN A 32 -6.61 0.66 19.97
CA ASN A 32 -5.68 -0.20 20.68
C ASN A 32 -4.26 0.04 20.16
N GLY A 33 -3.38 0.56 21.02
CA GLY A 33 -2.03 0.99 20.64
C GLY A 33 -1.16 -0.14 20.06
N LEU A 34 -1.32 -1.38 20.55
CA LEU A 34 -0.56 -2.52 20.04
C LEU A 34 -1.01 -2.87 18.61
N VAL A 35 -2.32 -3.05 18.40
CA VAL A 35 -2.90 -3.37 17.08
C VAL A 35 -2.60 -2.27 16.07
N PHE A 36 -2.70 -1.00 16.48
CA PHE A 36 -2.36 0.16 15.65
C PHE A 36 -0.89 0.19 15.24
N ASN A 37 0.03 -0.06 16.19
CA ASN A 37 1.46 -0.10 15.89
C ASN A 37 1.84 -1.28 14.99
N ILE A 38 1.22 -2.45 15.17
CA ILE A 38 1.45 -3.58 14.28
C ILE A 38 0.93 -3.25 12.87
N HIS A 39 -0.28 -2.72 12.74
CA HIS A 39 -0.85 -2.31 11.45
C HIS A 39 0.09 -1.37 10.67
N LYS A 40 0.59 -0.30 11.30
CA LYS A 40 1.45 0.67 10.61
C LYS A 40 2.82 0.12 10.25
N LEU A 41 3.42 -0.73 11.10
CA LEU A 41 4.75 -1.29 10.84
C LEU A 41 4.69 -2.36 9.73
N VAL A 42 3.65 -3.20 9.75
CA VAL A 42 3.41 -4.18 8.68
C VAL A 42 3.08 -3.47 7.36
N ALA A 43 2.29 -2.39 7.38
CA ALA A 43 2.02 -1.55 6.21
C ALA A 43 3.32 -0.97 5.63
N LEU A 44 4.18 -0.41 6.48
CA LEU A 44 5.46 0.16 6.06
C LEU A 44 6.36 -0.92 5.46
N ALA A 45 6.45 -2.09 6.09
CA ALA A 45 7.20 -3.22 5.56
C ALA A 45 6.68 -3.63 4.16
N ALA A 46 5.36 -3.76 3.99
CA ALA A 46 4.75 -4.09 2.70
C ALA A 46 5.17 -3.09 1.61
N VAL A 47 5.08 -1.78 1.90
CA VAL A 47 5.46 -0.72 0.97
C VAL A 47 6.95 -0.74 0.65
N VAL A 48 7.83 -0.86 1.64
CA VAL A 48 9.28 -0.88 1.45
C VAL A 48 9.70 -2.09 0.61
N PHE A 49 9.24 -3.29 0.95
CA PHE A 49 9.57 -4.48 0.18
C PHE A 49 9.02 -4.41 -1.25
N ALA A 50 7.78 -3.93 -1.45
CA ALA A 50 7.23 -3.72 -2.78
C ALA A 50 8.08 -2.73 -3.59
N ALA A 51 8.42 -1.58 -3.01
CA ALA A 51 9.24 -0.55 -3.67
C ALA A 51 10.61 -1.09 -4.10
N ILE A 52 11.28 -1.87 -3.24
CA ILE A 52 12.54 -2.53 -3.60
C ILE A 52 12.36 -3.49 -4.78
N ARG A 53 11.28 -4.29 -4.82
CA ARG A 53 11.03 -5.20 -5.94
C ARG A 53 10.76 -4.44 -7.24
N ILE A 54 9.93 -3.41 -7.19
CA ILE A 54 9.59 -2.57 -8.35
C ILE A 54 10.83 -1.86 -8.88
N TYR A 55 11.62 -1.24 -8.00
CA TYR A 55 12.86 -0.55 -8.37
C TYR A 55 13.83 -1.48 -9.10
N ASN A 56 13.98 -2.73 -8.63
CA ASN A 56 14.82 -3.71 -9.31
C ASN A 56 14.28 -4.15 -10.67
N LEU A 57 12.95 -4.18 -10.87
CA LEU A 57 12.37 -4.45 -12.19
C LEU A 57 12.57 -3.29 -13.16
N LEU A 58 12.53 -2.05 -12.67
CA LEU A 58 12.73 -0.86 -13.49
C LEU A 58 14.18 -0.71 -14.00
N LYS A 59 15.17 -1.30 -13.33
CA LYS A 59 16.61 -1.16 -13.64
C LYS A 59 17.09 -1.71 -15.00
N GLY A 60 16.22 -2.31 -15.78
CA GLY A 60 16.54 -2.78 -17.14
C GLY A 60 15.33 -2.85 -18.05
N ALA A 61 14.24 -2.17 -17.68
CA ALA A 61 12.99 -2.19 -18.44
C ALA A 61 12.86 -0.92 -19.29
N ASP A 62 12.31 -1.07 -20.49
CA ASP A 62 11.76 0.03 -21.26
C ASP A 62 10.50 0.58 -20.55
N ILE A 63 10.64 1.74 -19.92
CA ILE A 63 9.62 2.30 -19.02
C ILE A 63 8.50 2.95 -19.84
N GLN A 64 7.37 2.26 -19.95
CA GLN A 64 6.19 2.81 -20.60
C GLN A 64 5.57 3.96 -19.78
N PRO A 65 4.97 4.99 -20.42
CA PRO A 65 4.29 6.07 -19.73
C PRO A 65 3.22 5.59 -18.73
N VAL A 66 2.51 4.50 -19.03
CA VAL A 66 1.51 3.91 -18.13
C VAL A 66 2.13 3.44 -16.81
N VAL A 67 3.35 2.89 -16.82
CA VAL A 67 4.06 2.46 -15.61
C VAL A 67 4.43 3.67 -14.75
N VAL A 68 4.86 4.77 -15.36
CA VAL A 68 5.17 6.02 -14.65
C VAL A 68 3.90 6.57 -13.98
N THR A 69 2.79 6.64 -14.72
CA THR A 69 1.50 7.10 -14.18
C THR A 69 1.05 6.24 -13.00
N LEU A 70 1.11 4.91 -13.13
CA LEU A 70 0.73 4.00 -12.06
C LEU A 70 1.65 4.13 -10.84
N ALA A 71 2.95 4.35 -11.04
CA ALA A 71 3.90 4.58 -9.96
C ALA A 71 3.58 5.87 -9.18
N VAL A 72 3.29 6.97 -9.89
CA VAL A 72 2.87 8.24 -9.27
C VAL A 72 1.59 8.06 -8.45
N VAL A 73 0.58 7.39 -9.02
CA VAL A 73 -0.67 7.11 -8.30
C VAL A 73 -0.41 6.26 -7.05
N CYS A 74 0.44 5.23 -7.13
CA CYS A 74 0.81 4.42 -5.98
C CYS A 74 1.47 5.27 -4.88
N VAL A 75 2.42 6.14 -5.23
CA VAL A 75 3.10 7.02 -4.26
C VAL A 75 2.12 7.96 -3.57
N LEU A 76 1.23 8.60 -4.34
CA LEU A 76 0.21 9.49 -3.78
C LEU A 76 -0.75 8.74 -2.84
N CYS A 77 -1.16 7.53 -3.20
CA CYS A 77 -2.02 6.70 -2.34
C CYS A 77 -1.30 6.27 -1.05
N VAL A 78 -0.03 5.88 -1.12
CA VAL A 78 0.77 5.54 0.07
C VAL A 78 0.85 6.74 1.00
N ILE A 79 1.17 7.93 0.48
CA ILE A 79 1.19 9.17 1.28
C ILE A 79 -0.17 9.42 1.93
N ALA A 80 -1.25 9.33 1.15
CA ALA A 80 -2.61 9.51 1.66
C ALA A 80 -2.97 8.51 2.76
N LEU A 81 -2.59 7.23 2.62
CA LEU A 81 -2.84 6.18 3.61
C LEU A 81 -2.13 6.47 4.94
N PHE A 82 -0.83 6.79 4.90
CA PHE A 82 -0.08 7.10 6.11
C PHE A 82 -0.54 8.40 6.77
N ALA A 83 -0.78 9.46 5.97
CA ALA A 83 -1.25 10.74 6.48
C ALA A 83 -2.64 10.60 7.13
N THR A 84 -3.61 10.00 6.45
CA THR A 84 -4.95 9.79 7.01
C THR A 84 -4.93 8.87 8.22
N GLY A 85 -4.11 7.82 8.22
CA GLY A 85 -3.91 6.94 9.38
C GLY A 85 -3.36 7.69 10.60
N ALA A 86 -2.39 8.58 10.39
CA ALA A 86 -1.84 9.43 11.45
C ALA A 86 -2.90 10.41 11.99
N PHE A 87 -3.60 11.14 11.12
CA PHE A 87 -4.63 12.09 11.54
C PHE A 87 -5.82 11.40 12.23
N MET A 88 -6.23 10.21 11.79
CA MET A 88 -7.28 9.44 12.47
C MET A 88 -6.87 9.06 13.90
N SER A 89 -5.58 8.82 14.13
CA SER A 89 -5.02 8.48 15.45
C SER A 89 -4.88 9.70 16.36
N ILE A 90 -4.41 10.84 15.84
CA ILE A 90 -4.27 12.10 16.59
C ILE A 90 -5.65 12.65 17.01
N GLY A 91 -6.68 12.48 16.17
CA GLY A 91 -8.05 12.91 16.50
C GLY A 91 -8.31 14.41 16.35
N ASN A 92 -7.44 15.14 15.67
CA ASN A 92 -7.58 16.59 15.41
C ASN A 92 -8.45 16.93 14.18
N LEU A 93 -8.94 15.92 13.45
CA LEU A 93 -9.75 16.08 12.24
C LEU A 93 -10.95 15.12 12.27
N PRO A 94 -12.04 15.42 11.54
CA PRO A 94 -13.22 14.57 11.51
C PRO A 94 -12.89 13.16 11.00
N HIS A 95 -13.31 12.15 11.76
CA HIS A 95 -12.93 10.76 11.50
C HIS A 95 -13.53 10.19 10.21
N ALA A 96 -14.82 10.46 9.95
CA ALA A 96 -15.54 9.91 8.80
C ALA A 96 -14.88 10.25 7.44
N PRO A 97 -14.59 11.53 7.10
CA PRO A 97 -13.94 11.83 5.83
C PRO A 97 -12.53 11.25 5.73
N LEU A 98 -11.75 11.25 6.81
CA LEU A 98 -10.42 10.64 6.81
C LEU A 98 -10.48 9.13 6.54
N LEU A 99 -11.43 8.42 7.16
CA LEU A 99 -11.64 7.00 6.93
C LEU A 99 -12.09 6.72 5.48
N THR A 100 -12.95 7.57 4.91
CA THR A 100 -13.34 7.47 3.50
C THR A 100 -12.13 7.61 2.59
N VAL A 101 -11.31 8.65 2.78
CA VAL A 101 -10.08 8.84 1.99
C VAL A 101 -9.13 7.66 2.16
N HIS A 102 -8.95 7.16 3.39
CA HIS A 102 -8.09 6.01 3.66
C HIS A 102 -8.56 4.75 2.91
N LYS A 103 -9.86 4.47 2.89
CA LYS A 103 -10.44 3.34 2.15
C LYS A 103 -10.32 3.51 0.64
N VAL A 104 -10.59 4.70 0.11
CA VAL A 104 -10.46 4.97 -1.33
C VAL A 104 -9.00 4.84 -1.76
N ALA A 105 -8.07 5.45 -1.03
CA ALA A 105 -6.63 5.35 -1.31
C ALA A 105 -6.14 3.90 -1.28
N LEU A 106 -6.66 3.07 -0.37
CA LEU A 106 -6.33 1.64 -0.30
C LEU A 106 -6.78 0.89 -1.57
N VAL A 107 -8.02 1.13 -2.01
CA VAL A 107 -8.57 0.49 -3.21
C VAL A 107 -7.77 0.92 -4.45
N VAL A 108 -7.55 2.22 -4.61
CA VAL A 108 -6.78 2.77 -5.74
C VAL A 108 -5.35 2.22 -5.73
N LEU A 109 -4.66 2.22 -4.58
CA LEU A 109 -3.32 1.64 -4.45
C LEU A 109 -3.29 0.18 -4.89
N SER A 110 -4.28 -0.62 -4.47
CA SER A 110 -4.33 -2.05 -4.78
C SER A 110 -4.40 -2.29 -6.29
N PHE A 111 -5.32 -1.62 -6.97
CA PHE A 111 -5.47 -1.74 -8.42
C PHE A 111 -4.26 -1.18 -9.18
N SER A 112 -3.74 -0.02 -8.76
CA SER A 112 -2.57 0.59 -9.40
C SER A 112 -1.31 -0.26 -9.24
N ALA A 113 -1.10 -0.84 -8.06
CA ALA A 113 0.05 -1.71 -7.79
C ALA A 113 -0.01 -3.01 -8.61
N VAL A 114 -1.19 -3.66 -8.66
CA VAL A 114 -1.39 -4.87 -9.48
C VAL A 114 -1.19 -4.56 -10.97
N GLY A 115 -1.78 -3.46 -11.46
CA GLY A 115 -1.59 -3.03 -12.84
C GLY A 115 -0.13 -2.75 -13.18
N MET A 116 0.59 -2.06 -12.30
CA MET A 116 2.01 -1.74 -12.50
C MET A 116 2.86 -3.01 -12.56
N VAL A 117 2.65 -3.95 -11.64
CA VAL A 117 3.35 -5.25 -11.62
C VAL A 117 3.03 -6.05 -12.88
N TYR A 118 1.77 -6.05 -13.33
CA TYR A 118 1.37 -6.70 -14.57
C TYR A 118 2.12 -6.13 -15.78
N PHE A 119 2.13 -4.82 -15.98
CA PHE A 119 2.84 -4.20 -17.11
C PHE A 119 4.35 -4.41 -17.07
N LEU A 120 4.95 -4.48 -15.88
CA LEU A 120 6.38 -4.74 -15.70
C LEU A 120 6.78 -6.20 -15.96
N ILE A 121 5.87 -7.17 -15.80
CA ILE A 121 6.17 -8.60 -15.97
C ILE A 121 5.67 -9.14 -17.33
N ALA A 122 4.54 -8.64 -17.83
CA ALA A 122 3.88 -9.20 -19.02
C ALA A 122 4.53 -8.83 -20.35
N LYS A 123 5.47 -7.86 -20.37
CA LYS A 123 6.19 -7.50 -21.59
C LYS A 123 7.40 -8.42 -21.78
N PRO A 124 7.59 -9.05 -22.96
CA PRO A 124 8.89 -9.65 -23.28
C PRO A 124 9.95 -8.54 -23.26
N GLN A 125 11.05 -8.79 -22.54
CA GLN A 125 12.22 -7.91 -22.50
C GLN A 125 12.98 -7.98 -23.82
#